data_AF-A0A5D2Q655-F1
#
_entry.id   AF-A0A5D2Q655-F1
#
_cell.length_a   1.000
_cell.length_b   1.000
_cell.length_c   1.000
_cell.angle_alpha   90.00
_cell.angle_beta   90.00
_cell.angle_gamma   90.00
#
_symmetry.space_group_name_H-M   'P 1'
#
loop_
_entity.id
_entity.type
_entity.pdbx_description
1 polymer ?
#
loop_
_entity_poly.entity_id
_entity_poly.type
_entity_poly.pdbx_seq_one_letter_code
_entity_poly.pdbx_strand_id
1 'polypeptide(L)'
;MNLSATEKDLMIVNIGPHHPSMHGVLRLIATLDGEDVVDCEPILGYLYRGMEKITENRTIIQCLPYVTRWDYLVTMFTEAITVNGPEQLGNIQVPKRANISEYLFANGMRMMNNSFRIGGVTTDLPYAWIDKCLDFCDYFLTGIC
;
A
#
# COMPACT_ATOMS: atom_id res chain seq x y z
N MET A 1 17.39 36.66 -30.51
CA MET A 1 15.95 36.42 -30.28
C MET A 1 15.84 35.56 -29.05
N ASN A 2 15.40 36.15 -27.93
CA ASN A 2 15.11 35.40 -26.71
C ASN A 2 13.89 34.54 -26.97
N LEU A 3 14.09 33.23 -27.15
CA LEU A 3 13.01 32.27 -27.09
C LEU A 3 12.54 32.26 -25.65
N SER A 4 11.38 32.87 -25.43
CA SER A 4 10.62 32.81 -24.18
C SER A 4 10.50 31.35 -23.75
N ALA A 5 10.71 31.07 -22.46
CA ALA A 5 10.44 29.78 -21.86
C ALA A 5 9.06 29.27 -22.35
N THR A 6 9.05 28.12 -23.01
CA THR A 6 7.83 27.46 -23.49
C THR A 6 6.88 27.30 -22.30
N GLU A 7 5.70 27.91 -22.33
CA GLU A 7 4.66 27.62 -21.34
C GLU A 7 4.35 26.12 -21.42
N LYS A 8 4.67 25.40 -20.36
CA LYS A 8 4.30 23.98 -20.24
C LYS A 8 2.81 23.92 -19.96
N ASP A 9 2.06 23.25 -20.84
CA ASP A 9 0.64 23.04 -20.68
C ASP A 9 0.42 21.87 -19.71
N LEU A 10 0.40 22.20 -18.41
CA LEU A 10 0.30 21.21 -17.34
C LEU A 10 -1.16 20.79 -17.13
N MET A 11 -1.41 19.49 -17.14
CA MET A 11 -2.73 18.92 -16.88
C MET A 11 -2.82 18.41 -15.44
N ILE A 12 -3.88 18.79 -14.73
CA ILE A 12 -4.17 18.26 -13.38
C ILE A 12 -5.19 17.13 -13.49
N VAL A 13 -4.80 15.93 -13.09
CA VAL A 13 -5.65 14.74 -13.09
C VAL A 13 -5.91 14.29 -11.65
N ASN A 14 -7.18 14.16 -11.30
CA ASN A 14 -7.60 13.63 -10.01
C ASN A 14 -7.90 12.13 -10.14
N ILE A 15 -7.06 11.31 -9.51
CA ILE A 15 -7.14 9.85 -9.52
C ILE A 15 -7.67 9.39 -8.15
N GLY A 16 -8.82 8.73 -8.11
CA GLY A 16 -9.44 8.21 -6.88
C GLY A 16 -10.69 9.00 -6.44
N PRO A 17 -11.20 8.80 -5.19
CA PRO A 17 -10.58 8.06 -4.08
C PRO A 17 -10.74 6.54 -4.15
N HIS A 18 -11.60 6.04 -5.05
CA HIS A 18 -11.85 4.62 -5.27
C HIS A 18 -11.76 4.32 -6.77
N HIS A 19 -10.55 3.96 -7.21
CA HIS A 19 -10.27 3.53 -8.57
C HIS A 19 -9.88 2.04 -8.57
N PRO A 20 -10.32 1.21 -9.54
CA PRO A 20 -10.11 -0.25 -9.51
C PRO A 20 -8.64 -0.68 -9.37
N SER A 21 -7.71 0.10 -9.92
CA SER A 21 -6.26 -0.16 -9.86
C SER A 21 -5.59 0.38 -8.59
N MET A 22 -6.35 0.74 -7.55
CA MET A 22 -5.83 1.25 -6.29
C MET A 22 -6.29 0.34 -5.15
N HIS A 23 -5.42 -0.58 -4.71
CA HIS A 23 -5.67 -1.43 -3.53
C HIS A 23 -5.75 -0.56 -2.27
N GLY A 24 -6.97 -0.17 -1.89
CA GLY A 24 -7.24 0.69 -0.74
C GLY A 24 -8.08 1.91 -1.13
N VAL A 25 -8.11 2.92 -0.26
CA VAL A 25 -8.80 4.19 -0.52
C VAL A 25 -7.76 5.29 -0.46
N LEU A 26 -7.33 5.74 -1.64
CA LEU A 26 -6.29 6.74 -1.82
C LEU A 26 -6.71 7.66 -2.96
N ARG A 27 -6.48 8.96 -2.78
CA ARG A 27 -6.70 9.97 -3.81
C ARG A 27 -5.36 10.62 -4.14
N LEU A 28 -5.05 10.70 -5.42
CA LEU A 28 -3.83 11.31 -5.94
C LEU A 28 -4.23 12.45 -6.87
N ILE A 29 -3.74 13.66 -6.60
CA ILE A 29 -3.82 14.78 -7.53
C ILE A 29 -2.48 14.81 -8.27
N ALA A 30 -2.46 14.28 -9.49
CA ALA A 30 -1.27 14.22 -10.33
C ALA A 30 -1.23 15.41 -11.29
N THR A 31 -0.09 16.09 -11.36
CA THR A 31 0.21 17.12 -12.35
C THR A 31 1.07 16.50 -13.45
N LEU A 32 0.54 16.48 -14.67
CA LEU A 32 1.13 15.81 -15.82
C LEU A 32 1.59 16.83 -16.88
N ASP A 33 2.74 16.55 -17.50
CA ASP A 33 3.24 17.19 -18.71
C ASP A 33 3.19 16.12 -19.81
N GLY A 34 2.04 16.01 -20.50
CA GLY A 34 1.76 14.89 -21.39
C GLY A 34 1.66 13.55 -20.65
N GLU A 35 2.61 12.64 -20.90
CA GLU A 35 2.69 11.32 -20.27
C GLU A 35 3.59 11.32 -19.02
N ASP A 36 4.37 12.38 -18.80
CA ASP A 36 5.30 12.48 -17.68
C ASP A 36 4.61 13.04 -16.43
N VAL A 37 4.85 12.40 -15.28
CA VAL A 37 4.39 12.90 -13.98
C VAL A 37 5.38 13.92 -13.45
N VAL A 38 4.96 15.18 -13.35
CA VAL A 38 5.78 16.28 -12.82
C VAL A 38 5.64 16.38 -11.30
N ASP A 39 4.41 16.23 -10.80
CA ASP A 39 4.10 16.28 -9.38
C ASP A 39 2.92 15.38 -9.03
N CYS A 40 2.82 14.94 -7.78
CA CYS A 40 1.74 14.11 -7.28
C CYS A 40 1.48 14.39 -5.80
N GLU A 41 0.31 14.95 -5.49
CA GLU A 41 -0.14 15.19 -4.12
C GLU A 41 -1.04 14.04 -3.64
N PRO A 42 -0.61 13.22 -2.67
CA PRO A 42 -1.45 12.20 -2.08
C PRO A 42 -2.35 12.78 -0.98
N ILE A 43 -3.67 12.62 -1.15
CA ILE A 43 -4.67 12.95 -0.13
C ILE A 43 -5.00 11.68 0.65
N LEU A 44 -4.60 11.68 1.93
CA LEU A 44 -4.77 10.58 2.87
C LEU A 44 -5.96 10.82 3.82
N GLY A 45 -6.33 9.79 4.58
CA GLY A 45 -7.29 9.91 5.69
C GLY A 45 -8.68 9.38 5.43
N TYR A 46 -9.01 8.93 4.21
CA TYR A 46 -10.32 8.32 3.91
C TYR A 46 -10.62 7.07 4.73
N LEU A 47 -9.59 6.36 5.20
CA LEU A 47 -9.72 5.18 6.06
C LEU A 47 -9.41 5.47 7.54
N TYR A 48 -9.20 6.73 7.92
CA TYR A 48 -8.87 7.07 9.31
C TYR A 48 -10.08 6.84 10.22
N ARG A 49 -9.93 5.96 11.21
CA ARG A 49 -11.01 5.58 12.15
C ARG A 49 -10.75 6.01 13.60
N GLY A 50 -9.74 6.84 13.84
CA GLY A 50 -9.39 7.29 15.19
C GLY A 50 -8.99 6.15 16.13
N MET A 51 -8.34 5.11 15.60
CA MET A 51 -7.96 3.91 16.38
C MET A 51 -7.10 4.28 17.59
N GLU A 52 -6.16 5.22 17.43
CA GLU A 52 -5.31 5.75 18.51
C GLU A 52 -6.16 6.25 19.69
N LYS A 53 -7.21 7.02 19.40
CA LYS A 53 -8.10 7.55 20.43
C LYS A 53 -8.96 6.47 21.11
N ILE A 54 -9.37 5.46 20.35
CA ILE A 54 -10.14 4.33 20.89
C ILE A 54 -9.26 3.53 21.86
N THR A 55 -7.99 3.30 21.50
CA THR A 55 -7.01 2.55 22.30
C THR A 55 -6.74 3.21 23.66
N GLU A 56 -6.82 4.54 23.78
CA GLU A 56 -6.65 5.23 25.08
C GLU A 56 -7.67 4.79 26.14
N ASN A 57 -8.88 4.41 25.74
CA ASN A 57 -9.97 4.02 26.64
C ASN A 57 -10.17 2.49 26.68
N ARG A 58 -9.13 1.71 26.36
CA ARG A 58 -9.20 0.24 26.28
C ARG A 58 -7.98 -0.38 26.95
N THR A 59 -8.18 -1.55 27.54
CA THR A 59 -7.05 -2.35 28.03
C THR A 59 -6.29 -2.96 26.87
N ILE A 60 -5.03 -3.35 27.09
CA ILE A 60 -4.19 -3.91 26.03
C ILE A 60 -4.83 -5.13 25.34
N ILE A 61 -5.49 -5.99 26.11
CA ILE A 61 -6.19 -7.18 25.60
C ILE A 61 -7.39 -6.77 24.73
N GLN A 62 -8.09 -5.70 25.09
CA GLN A 62 -9.20 -5.16 24.29
C GLN A 62 -8.72 -4.47 23.01
N CYS A 63 -7.45 -4.05 22.93
CA CYS A 63 -6.87 -3.43 21.75
C CYS A 63 -6.49 -4.43 20.65
N LEU A 64 -6.24 -5.71 21.00
CA LEU A 64 -5.91 -6.78 20.04
C LEU A 64 -6.84 -6.85 18.80
N PRO A 65 -8.18 -6.91 18.94
CA PRO A 65 -9.08 -6.93 17.79
C PRO A 65 -9.09 -5.63 16.97
N TYR A 66 -8.53 -4.53 17.49
CA TYR A 66 -8.39 -3.28 16.73
C TYR A 66 -7.10 -3.27 15.92
N VAL A 67 -5.98 -3.75 16.48
CA VAL A 67 -4.69 -3.72 15.79
C VAL A 67 -4.63 -4.69 14.61
N THR A 68 -5.38 -5.79 14.64
CA THR A 68 -5.57 -6.68 13.47
C THR A 68 -6.21 -5.99 12.27
N ARG A 69 -6.84 -4.83 12.47
CA ARG A 69 -7.46 -4.03 11.40
C ARG A 69 -6.56 -2.92 10.88
N TRP A 70 -5.37 -2.73 11.46
CA TRP A 70 -4.38 -1.78 10.95
C TRP A 70 -3.77 -2.30 9.66
N ASP A 71 -3.38 -3.57 9.66
CA ASP A 71 -2.94 -4.30 8.47
C ASP A 71 -3.67 -5.64 8.43
N TYR A 72 -4.62 -5.75 7.51
CA TYR A 72 -5.45 -6.94 7.35
C TYR A 72 -4.71 -8.08 6.63
N LEU A 73 -3.56 -7.84 5.99
CA LEU A 73 -2.74 -8.87 5.34
C LEU A 73 -1.70 -9.43 6.30
N VAL A 74 -1.27 -8.67 7.30
CA VAL A 74 -0.18 -9.04 8.20
C VAL A 74 -0.54 -8.91 9.68
N THR A 75 -1.73 -9.39 10.04
CA THR A 75 -2.34 -9.21 11.37
C THR A 75 -1.45 -9.69 12.53
N MET A 76 -0.77 -10.83 12.40
CA MET A 76 0.09 -11.39 13.45
C MET A 76 1.28 -10.49 13.80
N PHE A 77 1.80 -9.71 12.84
CA PHE A 77 2.86 -8.74 13.15
C PHE A 77 2.32 -7.58 13.98
N THR A 78 1.13 -7.06 13.63
CA THR A 78 0.52 -5.95 14.37
C THR A 78 0.12 -6.35 15.79
N GLU A 79 -0.38 -7.58 15.98
CA GLU A 79 -0.67 -8.13 17.31
C GLU A 79 0.61 -8.37 18.12
N ALA A 80 1.62 -8.99 17.51
CA ALA A 80 2.94 -9.21 18.11
C ALA A 80 3.52 -7.91 18.68
N ILE A 81 3.56 -6.84 17.88
CA ILE A 81 4.08 -5.54 18.33
C ILE A 81 3.26 -4.99 19.52
N THR A 82 1.94 -5.17 19.47
CA THR A 82 1.01 -4.69 20.51
C THR A 82 1.17 -5.43 21.84
N VAL A 83 1.57 -6.71 21.81
CA VAL A 83 1.81 -7.52 23.02
C VAL A 83 3.24 -7.37 23.53
N ASN A 84 4.22 -7.42 22.62
CA ASN A 84 5.65 -7.34 22.96
C ASN A 84 6.02 -6.02 23.65
N GLY A 85 5.45 -4.89 23.24
CA GLY A 85 5.75 -3.58 23.84
C GLY A 85 5.43 -3.53 25.35
N PRO A 86 4.19 -3.83 25.77
CA PRO A 86 3.80 -3.95 27.16
C PRO A 86 4.55 -5.04 27.93
N GLU A 87 4.86 -6.18 27.31
CA GLU A 87 5.66 -7.23 27.96
C GLU A 87 7.08 -6.76 28.30
N GLN A 88 7.72 -6.04 27.36
CA GLN A 88 9.02 -5.41 27.59
C GLN A 88 8.93 -4.33 28.67
N LEU A 89 7.89 -3.49 28.65
CA LEU A 89 7.67 -2.45 29.67
C LEU A 89 7.45 -3.06 31.06
N GLY A 90 6.76 -4.19 31.13
CA GLY A 90 6.47 -4.93 32.37
C GLY A 90 7.56 -5.90 32.81
N ASN A 91 8.67 -6.03 32.06
CA ASN A 91 9.71 -7.04 32.27
C ASN A 91 9.15 -8.48 32.38
N ILE A 92 8.11 -8.79 31.62
CA ILE A 92 7.44 -10.10 31.64
C ILE A 92 8.29 -11.10 30.85
N GLN A 93 8.60 -12.24 31.46
CA GLN A 93 9.32 -13.32 30.81
C GLN A 93 8.36 -14.19 30.00
N VAL A 94 8.44 -14.09 28.67
CA VAL A 94 7.62 -14.88 27.76
C VAL A 94 8.17 -16.31 27.65
N PRO A 95 7.33 -17.35 27.78
CA PRO A 95 7.76 -18.74 27.62
C PRO A 95 8.35 -18.99 26.23
N LYS A 96 9.45 -19.76 26.15
CA LYS A 96 10.11 -20.09 24.87
C LYS A 96 9.16 -20.65 23.81
N ARG A 97 8.17 -21.45 24.23
CA ARG A 97 7.15 -22.01 23.32
C ARG A 97 6.30 -20.92 22.67
N ALA A 98 5.90 -19.89 23.42
CA ALA A 98 5.10 -18.80 22.90
C ALA A 98 5.88 -18.00 21.84
N ASN A 99 7.14 -17.66 22.13
CA ASN A 99 8.02 -16.98 21.16
C ASN A 99 8.20 -17.76 19.85
N ILE A 100 8.35 -19.09 19.93
CA ILE A 100 8.47 -19.94 18.73
C ILE A 100 7.17 -19.93 17.92
N SER A 101 6.02 -20.04 18.60
CA SER A 101 4.71 -19.98 17.94
C SER A 101 4.51 -18.63 17.23
N GLU A 102 4.76 -17.53 17.91
CA GLU A 102 4.64 -16.18 17.36
C GLU A 102 5.56 -16.00 16.14
N TYR A 103 6.81 -16.42 16.23
CA TYR A 103 7.75 -16.37 15.11
C TYR A 103 7.24 -17.18 13.90
N LEU A 104 6.69 -18.37 14.11
CA LEU A 104 6.15 -19.21 13.04
C LEU A 104 4.94 -18.55 12.37
N PHE A 105 4.00 -18.01 13.16
CA PHE A 105 2.81 -17.32 12.64
C PHE A 105 3.18 -16.03 11.89
N ALA A 106 4.10 -15.23 12.44
CA ALA A 106 4.60 -14.03 11.78
C ALA A 106 5.25 -14.39 10.42
N ASN A 107 6.12 -15.40 10.38
CA ASN A 107 6.72 -15.83 9.11
C ASN A 107 5.69 -16.33 8.10
N GLY A 108 4.67 -17.07 8.54
CA GLY A 108 3.56 -17.48 7.68
C GLY A 108 2.82 -16.29 7.06
N MET A 109 2.51 -15.26 7.85
CA MET A 109 1.85 -14.05 7.36
C MET A 109 2.73 -13.21 6.45
N ARG A 110 4.05 -13.18 6.68
CA ARG A 110 5.00 -12.54 5.79
C ARG A 110 4.94 -13.15 4.38
N MET A 111 4.85 -14.48 4.28
CA MET A 111 4.71 -15.17 3.00
C MET A 111 3.37 -14.88 2.35
N MET A 112 2.27 -14.93 3.11
CA MET A 112 0.93 -14.61 2.63
C MET A 112 0.84 -13.21 2.02
N ASN A 113 1.38 -12.21 2.72
CA ASN A 113 1.43 -10.84 2.23
C ASN A 113 2.22 -10.71 0.92
N ASN A 114 3.37 -11.38 0.83
CA ASN A 114 4.19 -11.36 -0.38
C ASN A 114 3.49 -12.02 -1.58
N SER A 115 2.78 -13.13 -1.34
CA SER A 115 1.97 -13.78 -2.38
C SER A 115 0.83 -12.87 -2.87
N PHE A 116 0.15 -12.20 -1.95
CA PHE A 116 -0.91 -11.25 -2.29
C PHE A 116 -0.37 -10.05 -3.07
N ARG A 117 0.80 -9.53 -2.71
CA ARG A 117 1.43 -8.40 -3.41
C ARG A 117 1.70 -8.71 -4.88
N ILE A 118 2.29 -9.87 -5.18
CA ILE A 118 2.59 -10.25 -6.57
C ILE A 118 1.29 -10.55 -7.34
N GLY A 119 0.35 -11.30 -6.75
CA GLY A 119 -0.91 -11.64 -7.40
C GLY A 119 -1.85 -10.44 -7.63
N GLY A 120 -1.92 -9.54 -6.65
CA GLY A 120 -2.72 -8.32 -6.71
C GLY A 120 -2.22 -7.36 -7.78
N VAL A 121 -0.91 -7.05 -7.78
CA VAL A 121 -0.29 -6.17 -8.80
C VAL A 121 -0.43 -6.74 -10.21
N THR A 122 -0.34 -8.06 -10.37
CA THR A 122 -0.57 -8.70 -11.68
C THR A 122 -2.00 -8.47 -12.19
N THR A 123 -2.98 -8.38 -11.28
CA THR A 123 -4.38 -8.19 -11.62
C THR A 123 -4.75 -6.72 -11.86
N ASP A 124 -3.92 -5.78 -11.41
CA ASP A 124 -4.10 -4.34 -11.66
C ASP A 124 -3.84 -3.96 -13.12
N LEU A 125 -3.01 -4.76 -13.80
CA LEU A 125 -2.71 -4.59 -15.22
C LEU A 125 -3.84 -5.18 -16.09
N PRO A 126 -4.17 -4.56 -17.23
CA PRO A 126 -5.13 -5.13 -18.17
C PRO A 126 -4.74 -6.55 -18.62
N TYR A 127 -5.73 -7.41 -18.91
CA TYR A 127 -5.44 -8.72 -19.49
C TYR A 127 -4.63 -8.59 -20.78
N ALA A 128 -3.62 -9.45 -20.93
CA ALA A 128 -2.68 -9.42 -22.05
C ALA A 128 -1.93 -8.07 -22.20
N TRP A 129 -1.73 -7.33 -21.10
CA TRP A 129 -1.01 -6.05 -21.14
C TRP A 129 0.37 -6.16 -21.81
N ILE A 130 1.11 -7.23 -21.49
CA ILE A 130 2.42 -7.49 -22.11
C ILE A 130 2.27 -7.66 -23.62
N ASP A 131 1.31 -8.46 -24.07
CA ASP A 131 1.07 -8.68 -25.51
C ASP A 131 0.69 -7.37 -26.21
N LYS A 132 -0.15 -6.53 -25.58
CA LYS A 132 -0.51 -5.21 -26.13
C LYS A 132 0.67 -4.26 -26.22
N CYS A 133 1.58 -4.28 -25.23
CA CYS A 133 2.80 -3.49 -25.28
C CYS A 133 3.72 -3.96 -26.42
N LEU A 134 3.81 -5.27 -26.64
CA LEU A 134 4.58 -5.85 -27.74
C LEU A 134 3.98 -5.49 -29.10
N ASP A 135 2.65 -5.63 -29.25
CA ASP A 135 1.92 -5.23 -30.46
C ASP A 135 2.14 -3.73 -30.80
N PHE A 136 2.14 -2.87 -29.78
CA PHE A 136 2.41 -1.44 -29.95
C PHE A 136 3.85 -1.18 -30.39
N CYS A 137 4.83 -1.86 -29.79
CA CYS A 137 6.23 -1.78 -30.20
C CYS A 137 6.42 -2.25 -31.65
N ASP A 138 5.78 -3.36 -32.03
CA ASP A 138 5.85 -3.88 -33.39
C ASP A 138 5.21 -2.93 -34.40
N TYR A 139 4.07 -2.31 -34.06
CA TYR A 139 3.47 -1.23 -34.85
C TYR A 139 4.43 -0.04 -35.04
N PHE A 140 5.09 0.41 -33.97
CA PHE A 140 6.04 1.52 -34.05
C PHE A 140 7.27 1.17 -34.91
N LEU A 141 7.79 -0.05 -34.79
CA LEU A 141 8.96 -0.50 -35.52
C LEU A 141 8.67 -0.80 -37.00
N THR A 142 7.43 -1.12 -37.36
CA THR A 142 7.02 -1.42 -38.74
C THR A 142 6.35 -0.26 -39.46
N GLY A 143 5.76 0.71 -38.75
CA GLY A 143 5.02 1.85 -39.32
C GLY A 143 5.85 3.11 -39.61
N ILE A 144 7.12 3.16 -39.21
CA ILE A 144 8.03 4.32 -39.42
C ILE A 144 9.03 4.08 -40.57
N CYS A 145 9.00 2.92 -41.23
CA CYS A 145 9.75 2.62 -42.45
C CYS A 145 8.86 2.68 -43.71
#